data_AF-A0A8J3Q1N2-F1
#
_entry.id   AF-A0A8J3Q1N2-F1
#
_cell.length_a   1.000
_cell.length_b   1.000
_cell.length_c   1.000
_cell.angle_alpha   90.00
_cell.angle_beta   90.00
_cell.angle_gamma   90.00
#
_symmetry.space_group_name_H-M   'P 1'
#
loop_
_entity.id
_entity.type
_entity.pdbx_description
1 polymer ?
#
loop_
_entity_poly.entity_id
_entity_poly.type
_entity_poly.pdbx_seq_one_letter_code
_entity_poly.pdbx_strand_id
1 'polypeptide(L)'
;MRTVMRRGLALVAATLIASQFAPTPAQAADPAYQVLVFSKTAGFRHDSIPTGIQTIRDLGTANNFTVTATEDAGAFTATNLAQFKAVVFLSTTGDVLNATQQTAFTNYINGGGGYVGVHAAADTEYDWPYYGQLVGAWFKSHPAIQQAVVKNEDRTHPATAGLAATWTRTDEWYNYRTNPRSSVHVLQSLDETSYSGGEMSGDHPITWCHPQGSGRSFYTGLGHTIESYADPSYRNLLLGGIRYAAGMVQANCDPPTTPPPTGDTTTVEGEAYTSQSGVQPAGHAGASGGTTLGYIDNGDWAGYSQVNTQNATTFSAKVSSAGAGGTITVRSGSQTGTVLGTVTVPNTGSWDTFQTVTANLTGNVTGPLFLTFSGGSGSLFDIDTLTISRTTTTPPTSTTTEGEAYTSQSGVQPAGHGGASGGTTLGYIDNGDWAGYSQVNTQNAKTFAVKYSSAGAGGTITIRSGSQTGTVLGSVAVTNTGSWDTFRTVTVNLTGTATGTLFLTFTGGSGSLFDIDTFTITR
;
A
#
# COMPACT_ATOMS: atom_id res chain seq x y z
N MET A 1 -70.82 -49.41 -8.61
CA MET A 1 -69.66 -48.64 -9.11
C MET A 1 -69.05 -47.85 -7.96
N ARG A 2 -67.70 -47.80 -7.90
CA ARG A 2 -66.80 -47.02 -7.00
C ARG A 2 -66.16 -47.78 -5.82
N THR A 3 -65.07 -48.44 -6.20
CA THR A 3 -63.73 -48.65 -5.62
C THR A 3 -63.35 -48.00 -4.26
N VAL A 4 -62.91 -48.86 -3.34
CA VAL A 4 -61.77 -48.85 -2.38
C VAL A 4 -61.04 -47.53 -2.05
N MET A 5 -60.87 -47.20 -0.75
CA MET A 5 -59.53 -46.92 -0.14
C MET A 5 -59.53 -46.75 1.39
N ARG A 6 -58.56 -47.42 2.03
CA ARG A 6 -58.18 -47.35 3.45
C ARG A 6 -57.62 -45.96 3.82
N ARG A 7 -57.80 -45.53 5.08
CA ARG A 7 -56.94 -44.53 5.73
C ARG A 7 -56.52 -45.04 7.11
N GLY A 8 -55.24 -45.35 7.25
CA GLY A 8 -54.58 -45.58 8.53
C GLY A 8 -54.23 -44.25 9.20
N LEU A 9 -54.46 -44.15 10.51
CA LEU A 9 -54.09 -43.02 11.33
C LEU A 9 -52.65 -43.26 11.84
N ALA A 10 -51.69 -42.41 11.43
CA ALA A 10 -50.34 -42.42 11.97
C ALA A 10 -50.19 -41.25 12.97
N LEU A 11 -49.85 -41.59 14.21
CA LEU A 11 -49.56 -40.66 15.30
C LEU A 11 -48.14 -40.11 15.09
N VAL A 12 -47.99 -38.81 14.84
CA VAL A 12 -46.67 -38.16 14.75
C VAL A 12 -46.34 -37.56 16.12
N ALA A 13 -45.31 -38.10 16.77
CA ALA A 13 -44.72 -37.54 17.98
C ALA A 13 -43.78 -36.38 17.60
N ALA A 14 -44.06 -35.18 18.11
CA ALA A 14 -43.20 -34.02 17.92
C ALA A 14 -42.07 -34.02 18.97
N THR A 15 -40.86 -34.37 18.55
CA THR A 15 -39.63 -34.15 19.32
C THR A 15 -39.20 -32.68 19.23
N LEU A 16 -39.31 -31.95 20.33
CA LEU A 16 -38.65 -30.65 20.50
C LEU A 16 -37.12 -30.85 20.54
N ILE A 17 -36.43 -30.39 19.50
CA ILE A 17 -34.96 -30.26 19.52
C ILE A 17 -34.65 -28.89 20.12
N ALA A 18 -34.24 -28.87 21.39
CA ALA A 18 -33.68 -27.67 22.01
C ALA A 18 -32.27 -27.46 21.46
N SER A 19 -32.08 -26.44 20.63
CA SER A 19 -30.76 -26.00 20.17
C SER A 19 -29.91 -25.55 21.36
N GLN A 20 -28.97 -26.40 21.78
CA GLN A 20 -27.95 -26.03 22.75
C GLN A 20 -26.94 -25.12 22.06
N PHE A 21 -27.10 -23.80 22.20
CA PHE A 21 -26.03 -22.86 21.90
C PHE A 21 -24.96 -23.03 22.98
N ALA A 22 -23.83 -23.63 22.61
CA ALA A 22 -22.64 -23.59 23.47
C ALA A 22 -22.24 -22.12 23.65
N PRO A 23 -22.04 -21.63 24.90
CA PRO A 23 -21.54 -20.29 25.12
C PRO A 23 -20.16 -20.16 24.48
N THR A 24 -19.97 -19.10 23.69
CA THR A 24 -18.65 -18.70 23.20
C THR A 24 -17.71 -18.51 24.41
N PRO A 25 -16.51 -19.11 24.43
CA PRO A 25 -15.59 -18.92 25.53
C PRO A 25 -15.27 -17.43 25.67
N ALA A 26 -15.50 -16.88 26.87
CA ALA A 26 -15.09 -15.53 27.20
C ALA A 26 -13.58 -15.39 26.97
N GLN A 27 -13.16 -14.34 26.27
CA GLN A 27 -11.75 -14.08 26.04
C GLN A 27 -11.04 -13.94 27.39
N ALA A 28 -10.01 -14.77 27.61
CA ALA A 28 -9.22 -14.70 28.84
C ALA A 28 -8.64 -13.29 28.98
N ALA A 29 -8.67 -12.74 30.20
CA ALA A 29 -8.06 -11.47 30.49
C ALA A 29 -6.56 -11.50 30.14
N ASP A 30 -6.03 -10.39 29.63
CA ASP A 30 -4.62 -10.27 29.31
C ASP A 30 -3.77 -10.53 30.58
N PRO A 31 -2.60 -11.20 30.46
CA PRO A 31 -1.65 -11.28 31.56
C PRO A 31 -1.15 -9.87 31.92
N ALA A 32 -0.55 -9.69 33.10
CA ALA A 32 0.00 -8.39 33.48
C ALA A 32 1.19 -7.99 32.57
N TYR A 33 1.21 -6.76 32.05
CA TYR A 33 2.33 -6.22 31.27
C TYR A 33 2.60 -4.73 31.53
N GLN A 34 3.71 -4.22 31.02
CA GLN A 34 4.11 -2.82 31.18
C GLN A 34 4.13 -2.10 29.82
N VAL A 35 3.71 -0.84 29.82
CA VAL A 35 3.72 0.07 28.67
C VAL A 35 4.50 1.33 29.04
N LEU A 36 5.40 1.75 28.16
CA LEU A 36 6.08 3.04 28.26
C LEU A 36 5.31 4.06 27.43
N VAL A 37 4.91 5.19 28.01
CA VAL A 37 4.37 6.34 27.26
C VAL A 37 5.45 7.40 27.19
N PHE A 38 5.89 7.71 25.98
CA PHE A 38 6.89 8.73 25.67
C PHE A 38 6.23 9.91 24.96
N SER A 39 6.42 11.11 25.50
CA SER A 39 5.74 12.33 25.03
C SER A 39 6.66 13.54 24.90
N LYS A 40 7.96 13.30 24.68
CA LYS A 40 8.92 14.39 24.46
C LYS A 40 8.62 15.10 23.14
N THR A 41 8.73 16.42 23.15
CA THR A 41 8.58 17.26 21.96
C THR A 41 9.81 18.16 21.80
N ALA A 42 10.34 18.22 20.58
CA ALA A 42 11.31 19.21 20.13
C ALA A 42 10.69 20.24 19.15
N GLY A 43 9.39 20.08 18.84
CA GLY A 43 8.58 21.00 18.04
C GLY A 43 7.33 21.47 18.78
N PHE A 44 6.19 21.53 18.06
CA PHE A 44 4.92 21.93 18.66
C PHE A 44 4.51 20.98 19.79
N ARG A 45 3.89 21.54 20.84
CA ARG A 45 3.44 20.80 22.02
C ARG A 45 1.93 20.79 22.09
N HIS A 46 1.34 19.60 22.04
CA HIS A 46 -0.12 19.42 22.11
C HIS A 46 -0.63 19.46 23.55
N ASP A 47 -1.67 20.27 23.80
CA ASP A 47 -2.32 20.40 25.12
C ASP A 47 -3.01 19.11 25.58
N SER A 48 -3.27 18.17 24.66
CA SER A 48 -3.94 16.91 24.96
C SER A 48 -3.05 15.84 25.62
N ILE A 49 -1.72 15.98 25.58
CA ILE A 49 -0.80 14.96 26.12
C ILE A 49 -1.08 14.60 27.58
N PRO A 50 -1.28 15.55 28.54
CA PRO A 50 -1.59 15.17 29.92
C PRO A 50 -2.86 14.31 30.03
N THR A 51 -3.92 14.67 29.30
CA THR A 51 -5.18 13.90 29.25
C THR A 51 -4.99 12.54 28.58
N GLY A 52 -4.15 12.47 27.54
CA GLY A 52 -3.79 11.22 26.88
C GLY A 52 -3.01 10.27 27.78
N ILE A 53 -2.01 10.76 28.53
CA ILE A 53 -1.29 9.96 29.53
C ILE A 53 -2.26 9.41 30.57
N GLN A 54 -3.15 10.25 31.11
CA GLN A 54 -4.12 9.80 32.11
C GLN A 54 -5.08 8.75 31.53
N THR A 55 -5.56 8.96 30.30
CA THR A 55 -6.43 8.00 29.62
C THR A 55 -5.77 6.64 29.42
N ILE A 56 -4.50 6.61 29.01
CA ILE A 56 -3.75 5.36 28.84
C ILE A 56 -3.54 4.66 30.19
N ARG A 57 -3.33 5.41 31.29
CA ARG A 57 -3.27 4.85 32.65
C ARG A 57 -4.60 4.23 33.09
N ASP A 58 -5.71 4.90 32.81
CA ASP A 58 -7.04 4.39 33.14
C ASP A 58 -7.34 3.10 32.35
N LEU A 59 -7.00 3.09 31.05
CA LEU A 59 -7.08 1.90 30.22
C LEU A 59 -6.21 0.77 30.77
N GLY A 60 -5.00 1.09 31.23
CA GLY A 60 -4.10 0.12 31.86
C GLY A 60 -4.64 -0.51 33.12
N THR A 61 -5.18 0.32 34.01
CA THR A 61 -5.83 -0.12 35.26
C THR A 61 -7.00 -1.06 34.97
N ALA A 62 -7.77 -0.80 33.92
CA ALA A 62 -8.90 -1.63 33.52
C ALA A 62 -8.52 -2.91 32.75
N ASN A 63 -7.30 -3.01 32.22
CA ASN A 63 -6.91 -4.07 31.26
C ASN A 63 -5.54 -4.72 31.58
N ASN A 64 -5.18 -4.78 32.87
CA ASN A 64 -3.98 -5.47 33.36
C ASN A 64 -2.65 -4.97 32.75
N PHE A 65 -2.49 -3.66 32.52
CA PHE A 65 -1.18 -3.11 32.21
C PHE A 65 -0.83 -1.85 33.01
N THR A 66 0.43 -1.73 33.38
CA THR A 66 0.94 -0.55 34.08
C THR A 66 1.62 0.39 33.11
N VAL A 67 1.51 1.70 33.36
CA VAL A 67 2.02 2.74 32.48
C VAL A 67 3.12 3.53 33.18
N THR A 68 4.31 3.50 32.60
CA THR A 68 5.39 4.46 32.94
C THR A 68 5.35 5.57 31.91
N ALA A 69 5.12 6.82 32.32
CA ALA A 69 5.11 7.96 31.41
C ALA A 69 6.38 8.81 31.61
N THR A 70 7.02 9.23 30.53
CA THR A 70 8.25 10.03 30.58
C THR A 70 8.40 10.92 29.35
N GLU A 71 9.10 12.03 29.51
CA GLU A 71 9.61 12.88 28.43
C GLU A 71 11.14 12.80 28.34
N ASP A 72 11.78 11.98 29.18
CA ASP A 72 13.22 11.76 29.19
C ASP A 72 13.64 10.69 28.17
N ALA A 73 14.34 11.11 27.12
CA ALA A 73 14.90 10.21 26.11
C ALA A 73 15.97 9.25 26.69
N GLY A 74 16.52 9.53 27.88
CA GLY A 74 17.39 8.62 28.63
C GLY A 74 16.74 7.27 28.95
N ALA A 75 15.41 7.17 28.87
CA ALA A 75 14.69 5.90 28.99
C ALA A 75 14.95 4.91 27.82
N PHE A 76 15.45 5.37 26.67
CA PHE A 76 15.68 4.54 25.49
C PHE A 76 17.05 3.82 25.56
N THR A 77 17.15 2.88 26.49
CA THR A 77 18.27 1.93 26.61
C THR A 77 17.76 0.51 26.43
N ALA A 78 18.61 -0.40 25.97
CA ALA A 78 18.21 -1.81 25.78
C ALA A 78 17.66 -2.44 27.06
N THR A 79 18.32 -2.21 28.21
CA THR A 79 17.90 -2.73 29.52
C THR A 79 16.54 -2.17 29.94
N ASN A 80 16.33 -0.86 29.78
CA ASN A 80 15.07 -0.24 30.20
C ASN A 80 13.91 -0.62 29.26
N LEU A 81 14.14 -0.69 27.95
CA LEU A 81 13.10 -1.03 26.98
C LEU A 81 12.63 -2.49 27.10
N ALA A 82 13.51 -3.42 27.50
CA ALA A 82 13.19 -4.85 27.61
C ALA A 82 12.05 -5.19 28.58
N GLN A 83 11.71 -4.30 29.52
CA GLN A 83 10.61 -4.53 30.47
C GLN A 83 9.22 -4.19 29.89
N PHE A 84 9.16 -3.44 28.79
CA PHE A 84 7.90 -2.93 28.22
C PHE A 84 7.46 -3.75 27.01
N LYS A 85 6.18 -4.13 26.97
CA LYS A 85 5.59 -4.83 25.81
C LYS A 85 5.27 -3.89 24.66
N ALA A 86 4.98 -2.63 24.95
CA ALA A 86 4.81 -1.59 23.94
C ALA A 86 5.37 -0.24 24.43
N VAL A 87 5.81 0.57 23.48
CA VAL A 87 6.16 1.98 23.67
C VAL A 87 5.18 2.83 22.86
N VAL A 88 4.46 3.72 23.55
CA VAL A 88 3.54 4.68 22.95
C VAL A 88 4.28 6.01 22.75
N PHE A 89 4.36 6.48 21.51
CA PHE A 89 4.76 7.85 21.19
C PHE A 89 3.49 8.70 21.15
N LEU A 90 3.24 9.41 22.25
CA LEU A 90 2.02 10.19 22.44
C LEU A 90 2.30 11.64 22.06
N SER A 91 1.96 11.99 20.81
CA SER A 91 2.12 13.33 20.25
C SER A 91 3.55 13.90 20.41
N THR A 92 4.56 13.06 20.21
CA THR A 92 5.95 13.52 20.08
C THR A 92 6.10 14.43 18.85
N THR A 93 7.06 15.34 18.83
CA THR A 93 7.34 16.18 17.63
C THR A 93 8.83 16.47 17.51
N GLY A 94 9.33 16.61 16.28
CA GLY A 94 10.73 16.92 16.00
C GLY A 94 11.72 15.76 16.23
N ASP A 95 12.98 16.10 16.46
CA ASP A 95 14.07 15.15 16.72
C ASP A 95 14.22 14.93 18.24
N VAL A 96 13.84 13.75 18.72
CA VAL A 96 13.61 13.48 20.16
C VAL A 96 14.58 12.45 20.73
N LEU A 97 15.17 11.61 19.88
CA LEU A 97 16.14 10.56 20.19
C LEU A 97 17.46 10.80 19.46
N ASN A 98 18.58 10.67 20.16
CA ASN A 98 19.89 10.64 19.52
C ASN A 98 20.21 9.27 18.89
N ALA A 99 21.30 9.18 18.13
CA ALA A 99 21.70 7.94 17.42
C ALA A 99 21.81 6.68 18.32
N THR A 100 22.26 6.82 19.57
CA THR A 100 22.32 5.69 20.51
C THR A 100 20.93 5.22 20.92
N GLN A 101 20.03 6.16 21.19
CA GLN A 101 18.64 5.89 21.56
C GLN A 101 17.83 5.33 20.38
N GLN A 102 18.03 5.88 19.18
CA GLN A 102 17.50 5.35 17.92
C GLN A 102 17.94 3.89 17.72
N THR A 103 19.23 3.58 17.90
CA THR A 103 19.74 2.20 17.81
C THR A 103 19.10 1.28 18.84
N ALA A 104 18.97 1.73 20.10
CA ALA A 104 18.31 0.95 21.14
C ALA A 104 16.84 0.67 20.80
N PHE A 105 16.12 1.66 20.24
CA PHE A 105 14.73 1.51 19.84
C PHE A 105 14.55 0.61 18.62
N THR A 106 15.40 0.73 17.59
CA THR A 106 15.44 -0.23 16.46
C THR A 106 15.59 -1.65 16.95
N ASN A 107 16.54 -1.90 17.86
CA ASN A 107 16.78 -3.24 18.40
C ASN A 107 15.60 -3.74 19.23
N TYR A 108 14.94 -2.87 20.00
CA TYR A 108 13.73 -3.21 20.73
C TYR A 108 12.61 -3.67 19.79
N ILE A 109 12.32 -2.90 18.73
CA ILE A 109 11.28 -3.25 17.75
C ILE A 109 11.66 -4.53 17.00
N ASN A 110 12.89 -4.62 16.47
CA ASN A 110 13.35 -5.80 15.75
C ASN A 110 13.40 -7.06 16.64
N GLY A 111 13.55 -6.90 17.96
CA GLY A 111 13.48 -7.97 18.96
C GLY A 111 12.05 -8.38 19.36
N GLY A 112 11.02 -7.82 18.72
CA GLY A 112 9.62 -8.16 18.96
C GLY A 112 8.85 -7.16 19.84
N GLY A 113 9.43 -6.00 20.15
CA GLY A 113 8.77 -4.89 20.85
C GLY A 113 7.61 -4.28 20.05
N GLY A 114 6.69 -3.63 20.77
CA GLY A 114 5.52 -2.95 20.19
C GLY A 114 5.71 -1.44 20.10
N TYR A 115 5.21 -0.83 19.03
CA TYR A 115 5.12 0.62 18.85
C TYR A 115 3.67 1.06 18.65
N VAL A 116 3.31 2.15 19.31
CA VAL A 116 2.02 2.85 19.13
C VAL A 116 2.32 4.33 18.89
N GLY A 117 2.06 4.84 17.70
CA GLY A 117 2.12 6.27 17.41
C GLY A 117 0.74 6.92 17.52
N VAL A 118 0.66 8.06 18.21
CA VAL A 118 -0.58 8.83 18.34
C VAL A 118 -0.35 10.25 17.82
N HIS A 119 -1.23 10.67 16.91
CA HIS A 119 -1.32 12.01 16.33
C HIS A 119 0.03 12.54 15.85
N ALA A 120 0.66 13.44 16.61
CA ALA A 120 1.89 14.10 16.23
C ALA A 120 3.11 13.18 16.15
N ALA A 121 3.00 11.92 16.57
CA ALA A 121 4.04 10.92 16.32
C ALA A 121 4.47 10.84 14.84
N ALA A 122 3.63 11.19 13.86
CA ALA A 122 4.04 11.29 12.46
C ALA A 122 4.90 12.54 12.13
N ASP A 123 4.94 13.54 13.02
CA ASP A 123 5.76 14.75 12.97
C ASP A 123 7.08 14.59 13.75
N THR A 124 7.67 13.39 13.72
CA THR A 124 8.83 13.00 14.55
C THR A 124 9.92 12.34 13.70
N GLU A 125 11.19 12.61 14.03
CA GLU A 125 12.39 11.89 13.52
C GLU A 125 12.49 11.82 11.97
N TYR A 126 12.32 12.96 11.28
CA TYR A 126 12.35 13.02 9.81
C TYR A 126 13.66 12.56 9.16
N ASP A 127 14.79 12.70 9.88
CA ASP A 127 16.11 12.32 9.39
C ASP A 127 16.48 10.87 9.72
N TRP A 128 15.55 10.11 10.30
CA TRP A 128 15.74 8.71 10.67
C TRP A 128 14.84 7.80 9.82
N PRO A 129 15.33 7.25 8.69
CA PRO A 129 14.51 6.48 7.76
C PRO A 129 13.81 5.26 8.37
N TYR A 130 14.41 4.64 9.39
CA TYR A 130 13.78 3.53 10.10
C TYR A 130 12.50 3.97 10.83
N TYR A 131 12.49 5.17 11.41
CA TYR A 131 11.28 5.72 12.01
C TYR A 131 10.19 6.00 10.98
N GLY A 132 10.57 6.55 9.82
CA GLY A 132 9.63 6.73 8.70
C GLY A 132 8.94 5.44 8.29
N GLN A 133 9.68 4.32 8.26
CA GLN A 133 9.12 2.99 8.04
C GLN A 133 8.24 2.53 9.21
N LEU A 134 8.68 2.76 10.45
CA LEU A 134 7.96 2.36 11.66
C LEU A 134 6.61 3.07 11.79
N VAL A 135 6.55 4.39 11.57
CA VAL A 135 5.31 5.17 11.64
C VAL A 135 4.46 4.98 10.38
N GLY A 136 5.07 4.61 9.26
CA GLY A 136 4.42 4.29 7.98
C GLY A 136 4.23 5.49 7.06
N ALA A 137 3.94 6.68 7.61
CA ALA A 137 3.95 7.93 6.86
C ALA A 137 4.24 9.13 7.76
N TRP A 138 5.00 10.08 7.21
CA TRP A 138 5.37 11.31 7.88
C TRP A 138 4.35 12.43 7.65
N PHE A 139 4.20 13.29 8.65
CA PHE A 139 3.37 14.49 8.59
C PHE A 139 3.82 15.47 7.49
N LYS A 140 2.83 16.09 6.82
CA LYS A 140 3.02 17.14 5.81
C LYS A 140 2.36 18.46 6.22
N SER A 141 1.06 18.42 6.49
CA SER A 141 0.23 19.58 6.80
C SER A 141 -1.07 19.13 7.50
N HIS A 142 -1.86 20.08 7.98
CA HIS A 142 -3.22 19.84 8.43
C HIS A 142 -4.07 21.10 8.21
N PRO A 143 -5.40 20.98 8.04
CA PRO A 143 -6.30 22.13 8.08
C PRO A 143 -6.62 22.52 9.52
N ALA A 144 -7.50 23.51 9.69
CA ALA A 144 -8.06 23.83 11.01
C ALA A 144 -8.83 22.62 11.58
N ILE A 145 -8.84 22.53 12.91
CA ILE A 145 -9.66 21.57 13.66
C ILE A 145 -11.12 21.70 13.19
N GLN A 146 -11.67 20.59 12.72
CA GLN A 146 -13.02 20.57 12.18
C GLN A 146 -13.60 19.15 12.28
N GLN A 147 -14.88 19.03 12.00
CA GLN A 147 -15.54 17.74 11.96
C GLN A 147 -15.21 17.02 10.64
N ALA A 148 -15.00 15.71 10.69
CA ALA A 148 -14.91 14.84 9.51
C ALA A 148 -15.55 13.48 9.78
N VAL A 149 -15.91 12.78 8.70
CA VAL A 149 -16.35 11.39 8.73
C VAL A 149 -15.11 10.49 8.62
N VAL A 150 -14.94 9.61 9.61
CA VAL A 150 -13.95 8.53 9.59
C VAL A 150 -14.65 7.25 9.13
N LYS A 151 -14.08 6.56 8.15
CA LYS A 151 -14.52 5.27 7.62
C LYS A 151 -13.68 4.15 8.26
N ASN A 152 -14.34 3.15 8.84
CA ASN A 152 -13.67 1.97 9.38
C ASN A 152 -13.61 0.90 8.31
N GLU A 153 -12.44 0.79 7.67
CA GLU A 153 -12.21 -0.10 6.52
C GLU A 153 -12.08 -1.56 6.95
N ASP A 154 -11.24 -1.81 7.95
CA ASP A 154 -11.17 -3.10 8.63
C ASP A 154 -11.93 -3.01 9.95
N ARG A 155 -12.99 -3.80 10.08
CA ARG A 155 -13.83 -3.88 11.29
C ARG A 155 -13.61 -5.19 12.06
N THR A 156 -12.57 -5.94 11.73
CA THR A 156 -12.18 -7.17 12.40
C THR A 156 -10.99 -6.95 13.34
N HIS A 157 -10.16 -5.94 13.08
CA HIS A 157 -9.07 -5.56 13.96
C HIS A 157 -9.60 -5.14 15.36
N PRO A 158 -8.97 -5.57 16.48
CA PRO A 158 -9.44 -5.27 17.84
C PRO A 158 -9.66 -3.78 18.14
N ALA A 159 -8.86 -2.91 17.52
CA ALA A 159 -8.99 -1.45 17.64
C ALA A 159 -10.28 -0.89 17.00
N THR A 160 -10.82 -1.54 15.97
CA THR A 160 -11.95 -1.04 15.17
C THR A 160 -13.20 -1.92 15.25
N ALA A 161 -13.10 -3.14 15.79
CA ALA A 161 -14.21 -4.10 15.85
C ALA A 161 -15.43 -3.61 16.66
N GLY A 162 -15.21 -2.77 17.67
CA GLY A 162 -16.27 -2.16 18.47
C GLY A 162 -16.88 -0.89 17.86
N LEU A 163 -16.41 -0.46 16.69
CA LEU A 163 -16.79 0.83 16.09
C LEU A 163 -17.85 0.66 14.99
N ALA A 164 -18.65 1.70 14.80
CA ALA A 164 -19.61 1.80 13.69
C ALA A 164 -18.87 1.78 12.33
N ALA A 165 -19.54 1.46 11.23
CA ALA A 165 -18.89 1.44 9.91
C ALA A 165 -18.30 2.80 9.51
N THR A 166 -18.99 3.87 9.90
CA THR A 166 -18.51 5.24 9.85
C THR A 166 -18.84 5.93 11.16
N TRP A 167 -18.08 6.96 11.49
CA TRP A 167 -18.28 7.75 12.68
C TRP A 167 -17.74 9.16 12.45
N THR A 168 -18.49 10.13 12.94
CA THR A 168 -18.19 11.55 12.74
C THR A 168 -17.58 12.10 14.02
N ARG A 169 -16.42 12.74 13.92
CA ARG A 169 -15.71 13.31 15.08
C ARG A 169 -15.00 14.61 14.69
N THR A 170 -14.64 15.39 15.69
CA THR A 170 -13.88 16.64 15.54
C THR A 170 -12.45 16.42 16.03
N ASP A 171 -11.48 16.69 15.17
CA ASP A 171 -10.05 16.55 15.45
C ASP A 171 -9.24 17.42 14.47
N GLU A 172 -7.91 17.38 14.58
CA GLU A 172 -6.99 17.96 13.59
C GLU A 172 -6.54 16.88 12.58
N TRP A 173 -6.89 17.04 11.30
CA TRP A 173 -6.73 16.01 10.27
C TRP A 173 -5.37 16.10 9.56
N TYR A 174 -4.47 15.17 9.82
CA TYR A 174 -3.14 15.18 9.20
C TYR A 174 -3.15 14.73 7.75
N ASN A 175 -2.61 15.56 6.87
CA ASN A 175 -2.09 15.17 5.57
C ASN A 175 -0.68 14.62 5.73
N TYR A 176 -0.34 13.61 4.93
CA TYR A 176 0.93 12.91 4.99
C TYR A 176 1.80 13.20 3.76
N ARG A 177 3.12 13.07 3.90
CA ARG A 177 4.08 13.25 2.80
C ARG A 177 3.92 12.17 1.72
N THR A 178 3.45 11.00 2.13
CA THR A 178 3.19 9.82 1.30
C THR A 178 1.92 9.14 1.77
N ASN A 179 1.19 8.52 0.85
CA ASN A 179 0.08 7.63 1.21
C ASN A 179 0.65 6.28 1.68
N PRO A 180 0.37 5.83 2.92
CA PRO A 180 0.98 4.62 3.48
C PRO A 180 0.34 3.31 2.99
N ARG A 181 -0.82 3.35 2.32
CA ARG A 181 -1.68 2.17 2.05
C ARG A 181 -0.97 1.00 1.38
N SER A 182 0.05 1.26 0.55
CA SER A 182 0.81 0.19 -0.12
C SER A 182 1.78 -0.57 0.80
N SER A 183 2.12 -0.01 1.96
CA SER A 183 3.09 -0.57 2.91
C SER A 183 2.50 -0.87 4.28
N VAL A 184 1.22 -0.58 4.51
CA VAL A 184 0.54 -0.80 5.80
C VAL A 184 -0.84 -1.43 5.60
N HIS A 185 -1.36 -2.04 6.65
CA HIS A 185 -2.77 -2.44 6.73
C HIS A 185 -3.60 -1.28 7.25
N VAL A 186 -4.43 -0.68 6.38
CA VAL A 186 -5.27 0.48 6.72
C VAL A 186 -6.49 0.01 7.53
N LEU A 187 -6.68 0.60 8.70
CA LEU A 187 -7.81 0.32 9.58
C LEU A 187 -8.91 1.37 9.41
N GLN A 188 -8.53 2.63 9.23
CA GLN A 188 -9.45 3.75 9.08
C GLN A 188 -8.94 4.76 8.05
N SER A 189 -9.86 5.39 7.32
CA SER A 189 -9.60 6.52 6.44
C SER A 189 -10.54 7.70 6.69
N LEU A 190 -10.13 8.89 6.28
CA LEU A 190 -10.98 10.08 6.27
C LEU A 190 -11.77 10.16 4.96
N ASP A 191 -13.03 10.57 5.07
CA ASP A 191 -13.81 11.00 3.91
C ASP A 191 -13.49 12.47 3.58
N GLU A 192 -12.61 12.71 2.60
CA GLU A 192 -12.25 14.07 2.16
C GLU A 192 -13.43 14.88 1.60
N THR A 193 -14.59 14.26 1.31
CA THR A 193 -15.80 15.02 0.94
C THR A 193 -16.54 15.62 2.14
N SER A 194 -16.22 15.18 3.36
CA SER A 194 -16.89 15.58 4.59
C SER A 194 -16.24 16.77 5.32
N TYR A 195 -15.06 17.20 4.87
CA TYR A 195 -14.28 18.28 5.47
C TYR A 195 -13.43 19.00 4.42
N SER A 196 -12.79 20.10 4.79
CA SER A 196 -11.96 20.90 3.88
C SER A 196 -10.46 20.83 4.23
N GLY A 197 -9.61 20.81 3.21
CA GLY A 197 -8.15 20.83 3.36
C GLY A 197 -7.46 19.46 3.41
N GLY A 198 -8.15 18.40 2.99
CA GLY A 198 -7.52 17.12 2.64
C GLY A 198 -6.66 17.25 1.39
N GLU A 199 -5.44 16.72 1.44
CA GLU A 199 -4.46 16.77 0.35
C GLU A 199 -4.00 15.36 -0.09
N MET A 200 -4.74 14.32 0.30
CA MET A 200 -4.37 12.92 0.04
C MET A 200 -5.04 12.34 -1.21
N SER A 201 -5.69 13.20 -2.01
CA SER A 201 -6.27 12.85 -3.32
C SER A 201 -7.36 11.79 -3.24
N GLY A 202 -8.24 11.89 -2.24
CA GLY A 202 -9.40 11.03 -2.02
C GLY A 202 -9.12 9.75 -1.23
N ASP A 203 -7.88 9.24 -1.22
CA ASP A 203 -7.46 8.12 -0.38
C ASP A 203 -6.65 8.60 0.82
N HIS A 204 -7.32 8.75 1.95
CA HIS A 204 -6.74 9.37 3.15
C HIS A 204 -6.69 8.41 4.35
N PRO A 205 -5.77 7.43 4.39
CA PRO A 205 -5.55 6.61 5.57
C PRO A 205 -5.24 7.48 6.80
N ILE A 206 -5.88 7.19 7.93
CA ILE A 206 -5.69 7.94 9.18
C ILE A 206 -5.33 7.05 10.36
N THR A 207 -5.65 5.75 10.30
CA THR A 207 -5.22 4.75 11.29
C THR A 207 -4.80 3.48 10.56
N TRP A 208 -3.65 2.92 10.93
CA TRP A 208 -3.10 1.72 10.30
C TRP A 208 -2.22 0.91 11.25
N CYS A 209 -1.89 -0.32 10.84
CA CYS A 209 -0.93 -1.17 11.50
C CYS A 209 -0.07 -1.92 10.49
N HIS A 210 1.11 -2.36 10.91
CA HIS A 210 1.95 -3.29 10.13
C HIS A 210 2.98 -4.01 11.01
N PRO A 211 3.53 -5.16 10.57
CA PRO A 211 4.74 -5.71 11.17
C PRO A 211 5.94 -4.80 10.86
N GLN A 212 6.87 -4.69 11.81
CA GLN A 212 8.16 -4.02 11.62
C GLN A 212 9.27 -4.88 12.24
N GLY A 213 10.14 -5.44 11.41
CA GLY A 213 11.06 -6.49 11.88
C GLY A 213 10.27 -7.67 12.46
N SER A 214 10.59 -8.10 13.69
CA SER A 214 9.76 -9.05 14.45
C SER A 214 8.74 -8.37 15.37
N GLY A 215 8.70 -7.04 15.38
CA GLY A 215 7.81 -6.22 16.20
C GLY A 215 6.49 -5.88 15.51
N ARG A 216 5.69 -5.04 16.18
CA ARG A 216 4.34 -4.63 15.73
C ARG A 216 4.21 -3.11 15.81
N SER A 217 3.79 -2.50 14.72
CA SER A 217 3.50 -1.08 14.63
C SER A 217 2.00 -0.84 14.52
N PHE A 218 1.49 0.09 15.33
CA PHE A 218 0.17 0.69 15.20
C PHE A 218 0.31 2.20 15.20
N TYR A 219 -0.43 2.89 14.34
CA TYR A 219 -0.48 4.35 14.32
C TYR A 219 -1.91 4.84 14.11
N THR A 220 -2.27 5.92 14.81
CA THR A 220 -3.46 6.71 14.52
C THR A 220 -3.12 8.20 14.47
N GLY A 221 -3.57 8.89 13.43
CA GLY A 221 -3.47 10.35 13.29
C GLY A 221 -4.50 11.11 14.14
N LEU A 222 -5.41 10.39 14.79
CA LEU A 222 -6.39 10.93 15.74
C LEU A 222 -5.74 11.26 17.09
N GLY A 223 -6.31 12.21 17.84
CA GLY A 223 -5.92 12.50 19.21
C GLY A 223 -5.29 13.87 19.45
N HIS A 224 -5.52 14.85 18.55
CA HIS A 224 -5.13 16.23 18.81
C HIS A 224 -5.92 16.81 19.98
N THR A 225 -7.24 16.65 19.94
CA THR A 225 -8.17 17.30 20.86
C THR A 225 -8.22 16.62 22.22
N ILE A 226 -8.45 17.38 23.29
CA ILE A 226 -8.62 16.84 24.64
C ILE A 226 -9.88 15.96 24.69
N GLU A 227 -10.92 16.38 23.97
CA GLU A 227 -12.23 15.75 23.88
C GLU A 227 -12.15 14.33 23.31
N SER A 228 -11.20 14.06 22.40
CA SER A 228 -10.96 12.71 21.86
C SER A 228 -10.78 11.70 22.98
N TYR A 229 -10.07 12.05 24.05
CA TYR A 229 -9.76 11.12 25.14
C TYR A 229 -10.94 10.82 26.08
N ALA A 230 -12.02 11.60 26.00
CA ALA A 230 -13.29 11.33 26.69
C ALA A 230 -14.23 10.44 25.85
N ASP A 231 -14.04 10.39 24.52
CA ASP A 231 -14.87 9.60 23.61
C ASP A 231 -14.62 8.08 23.80
N PRO A 232 -15.64 7.29 24.19
CA PRO A 232 -15.51 5.84 24.36
C PRO A 232 -15.00 5.11 23.12
N SER A 233 -15.37 5.57 21.93
CA SER A 233 -14.97 4.97 20.67
C SER A 233 -13.47 5.18 20.40
N TYR A 234 -12.94 6.37 20.69
CA TYR A 234 -11.51 6.63 20.59
C TYR A 234 -10.70 5.89 21.66
N ARG A 235 -11.23 5.81 22.89
CA ARG A 235 -10.61 5.00 23.96
C ARG A 235 -10.53 3.53 23.58
N ASN A 236 -11.56 3.00 22.92
CA ASN A 236 -11.55 1.63 22.39
C ASN A 236 -10.50 1.43 21.28
N LEU A 237 -10.37 2.41 20.38
CA LEU A 237 -9.33 2.42 19.34
C LEU A 237 -7.93 2.37 19.95
N LEU A 238 -7.64 3.24 20.92
CA LEU A 238 -6.35 3.27 21.62
C LEU A 238 -6.07 1.96 22.35
N LEU A 239 -7.06 1.42 23.07
CA LEU A 239 -6.91 0.16 23.80
C LEU A 239 -6.59 -0.99 22.84
N GLY A 240 -7.33 -1.14 21.75
CA GLY A 240 -7.09 -2.21 20.78
C GLY A 240 -5.73 -2.08 20.08
N GLY A 241 -5.30 -0.85 19.76
CA GLY A 241 -3.98 -0.58 19.20
C GLY A 241 -2.84 -0.95 20.16
N ILE A 242 -2.96 -0.56 21.44
CA ILE A 242 -1.98 -0.91 22.49
C ILE A 242 -1.90 -2.42 22.70
N ARG A 243 -3.05 -3.10 22.79
CA ARG A 243 -3.10 -4.56 23.00
C ARG A 243 -2.49 -5.31 21.81
N TYR A 244 -2.73 -4.85 20.58
CA TYR A 244 -2.10 -5.42 19.38
C TYR A 244 -0.59 -5.21 19.42
N ALA A 245 -0.11 -3.98 19.60
CA ALA A 245 1.32 -3.68 19.64
C ALA A 245 2.04 -4.48 20.75
N ALA A 246 1.41 -4.61 21.92
CA ALA A 246 1.91 -5.41 23.05
C ALA A 246 1.89 -6.93 22.80
N GLY A 247 1.22 -7.41 21.74
CA GLY A 247 1.11 -8.83 21.40
C GLY A 247 0.07 -9.59 22.25
N MET A 248 -0.84 -8.88 22.91
CA MET A 248 -1.89 -9.49 23.75
C MET A 248 -3.08 -9.98 22.94
N VAL A 249 -3.30 -9.37 21.77
CA VAL A 249 -4.29 -9.79 20.79
C VAL A 249 -3.63 -9.95 19.44
N GLN A 250 -4.06 -10.98 18.71
CA GLN A 250 -3.66 -11.18 17.32
C GLN A 250 -4.59 -10.40 16.41
N ALA A 251 -4.03 -9.81 15.36
CA ALA A 251 -4.77 -9.14 14.32
C ALA A 251 -4.02 -9.28 13.00
N ASN A 252 -4.74 -9.35 11.89
CA ASN A 252 -4.12 -9.22 10.58
C ASN A 252 -3.68 -7.76 10.42
N CYS A 253 -2.37 -7.56 10.33
CA CYS A 253 -1.76 -6.28 10.00
C CYS A 253 -0.76 -6.45 8.87
N ASP A 254 -0.80 -7.56 8.13
CA ASP A 254 0.02 -7.71 6.95
C ASP A 254 -0.41 -6.64 5.94
N PRO A 255 0.53 -5.88 5.36
CA PRO A 255 0.21 -5.03 4.23
C PRO A 255 -0.46 -5.87 3.13
N PRO A 256 -1.34 -5.26 2.32
CA PRO A 256 -2.05 -5.98 1.28
C PRO A 256 -1.11 -6.89 0.45
N THR A 257 -1.36 -8.21 0.46
CA THR A 257 -0.53 -9.21 -0.26
C THR A 257 -0.67 -9.08 -1.78
N THR A 258 -1.71 -8.39 -2.23
CA THR A 258 -1.81 -7.73 -3.51
C THR A 258 -1.56 -6.25 -3.29
N PRO A 259 -0.58 -5.60 -3.95
CA PRO A 259 -0.50 -4.16 -3.91
C PRO A 259 -1.89 -3.60 -4.21
N PRO A 260 -2.43 -2.64 -3.42
CA PRO A 260 -3.50 -1.82 -3.94
C PRO A 260 -2.97 -1.29 -5.27
N PRO A 261 -3.75 -1.38 -6.35
CA PRO A 261 -3.33 -0.85 -7.63
C PRO A 261 -2.95 0.60 -7.39
N THR A 262 -1.65 0.90 -7.47
CA THR A 262 -1.11 2.25 -7.36
C THR A 262 -1.44 2.96 -8.67
N GLY A 263 -2.72 3.14 -8.94
CA GLY A 263 -3.13 3.83 -10.13
C GLY A 263 -4.60 4.11 -10.21
N ASP A 264 -4.90 4.79 -11.30
CA ASP A 264 -6.17 5.39 -11.65
C ASP A 264 -7.31 4.38 -11.50
N THR A 265 -8.20 4.67 -10.57
CA THR A 265 -9.42 3.91 -10.32
C THR A 265 -10.61 4.63 -10.95
N THR A 266 -11.40 3.90 -11.73
CA THR A 266 -12.72 4.37 -12.19
C THR A 266 -13.79 3.54 -11.53
N THR A 267 -14.61 4.17 -10.69
CA THR A 267 -15.83 3.58 -10.13
C THR A 267 -17.04 4.16 -10.85
N VAL A 268 -18.00 3.30 -11.22
CA VAL A 268 -19.29 3.69 -11.80
C VAL A 268 -20.41 2.86 -11.19
N GLU A 269 -21.62 3.43 -11.18
CA GLU A 269 -22.84 2.70 -10.85
C GLU A 269 -23.07 1.56 -11.85
N GLY A 270 -23.62 0.45 -11.39
CA GLY A 270 -23.89 -0.74 -12.20
C GLY A 270 -24.89 -0.43 -13.30
N GLU A 271 -25.93 0.33 -13.00
CA GLU A 271 -26.95 0.76 -13.95
C GLU A 271 -26.46 1.84 -14.94
N ALA A 272 -25.26 2.38 -14.76
CA ALA A 272 -24.66 3.36 -15.68
C ALA A 272 -24.07 2.72 -16.95
N TYR A 273 -24.67 1.63 -17.43
CA TYR A 273 -24.30 1.02 -18.71
C TYR A 273 -24.71 1.92 -19.88
N THR A 274 -23.92 1.88 -20.94
CA THR A 274 -24.12 2.66 -22.17
C THR A 274 -24.62 1.80 -23.33
N SER A 275 -24.54 0.48 -23.21
CA SER A 275 -25.11 -0.50 -24.12
C SER A 275 -25.40 -1.78 -23.34
N GLN A 276 -26.42 -2.55 -23.74
CA GLN A 276 -26.80 -3.76 -23.01
C GLN A 276 -27.63 -4.76 -23.83
N SER A 277 -27.73 -6.00 -23.34
CA SER A 277 -28.77 -6.96 -23.70
C SER A 277 -29.27 -7.69 -22.45
N GLY A 278 -30.59 -7.70 -22.24
CA GLY A 278 -31.31 -8.46 -21.19
C GLY A 278 -31.41 -7.77 -19.82
N VAL A 279 -30.39 -7.01 -19.42
CA VAL A 279 -30.33 -6.34 -18.12
C VAL A 279 -31.16 -5.05 -18.04
N GLN A 280 -31.57 -4.68 -16.82
CA GLN A 280 -32.36 -3.48 -16.55
C GLN A 280 -32.01 -2.88 -15.19
N PRO A 281 -32.30 -1.60 -14.92
CA PRO A 281 -32.14 -1.03 -13.59
C PRO A 281 -33.14 -1.67 -12.61
N ALA A 282 -32.68 -2.04 -11.41
CA ALA A 282 -33.52 -2.60 -10.35
C ALA A 282 -33.42 -1.75 -9.08
N GLY A 283 -34.57 -1.45 -8.45
CA GLY A 283 -34.61 -0.58 -7.28
C GLY A 283 -34.29 -1.33 -5.98
N HIS A 284 -33.24 -0.90 -5.28
CA HIS A 284 -32.79 -1.47 -4.01
C HIS A 284 -32.40 -0.37 -3.05
N ALA A 285 -33.13 -0.22 -1.94
CA ALA A 285 -32.90 0.88 -0.99
C ALA A 285 -31.50 0.84 -0.32
N GLY A 286 -30.85 -0.33 -0.30
CA GLY A 286 -29.49 -0.51 0.20
C GLY A 286 -28.39 -0.31 -0.84
N ALA A 287 -28.73 -0.08 -2.12
CA ALA A 287 -27.79 0.20 -3.18
C ALA A 287 -27.36 1.67 -3.21
N SER A 288 -26.19 1.94 -3.78
CA SER A 288 -25.73 3.30 -4.08
C SER A 288 -26.70 3.92 -5.08
N GLY A 289 -27.15 5.16 -4.83
CA GLY A 289 -28.20 5.78 -5.66
C GLY A 289 -29.58 5.09 -5.61
N GLY A 290 -29.75 4.04 -4.79
CA GLY A 290 -30.99 3.29 -4.65
C GLY A 290 -31.32 2.35 -5.81
N THR A 291 -30.39 2.15 -6.75
CA THR A 291 -30.60 1.36 -7.97
C THR A 291 -29.38 0.46 -8.24
N THR A 292 -29.58 -0.67 -8.91
CA THR A 292 -28.55 -1.60 -9.36
C THR A 292 -28.71 -1.89 -10.85
N LEU A 293 -27.68 -2.46 -11.47
CA LEU A 293 -27.86 -3.32 -12.63
C LEU A 293 -28.51 -4.63 -12.17
N GLY A 294 -29.75 -4.88 -12.57
CA GLY A 294 -30.48 -6.09 -12.20
C GLY A 294 -31.09 -6.81 -13.39
N TYR A 295 -31.96 -7.78 -13.08
CA TYR A 295 -32.56 -8.69 -14.05
C TYR A 295 -31.54 -9.46 -14.87
N ILE A 296 -30.35 -9.70 -14.29
CA ILE A 296 -29.25 -10.34 -14.98
C ILE A 296 -29.54 -11.84 -15.11
N ASP A 297 -29.77 -12.31 -16.34
CA ASP A 297 -29.92 -13.73 -16.66
C ASP A 297 -28.69 -14.28 -17.41
N ASN A 298 -28.61 -15.60 -17.53
CA ASN A 298 -27.52 -16.25 -18.25
C ASN A 298 -27.51 -15.86 -19.74
N GLY A 299 -26.41 -15.25 -20.20
CA GLY A 299 -26.22 -14.81 -21.58
C GLY A 299 -26.35 -13.29 -21.76
N ASP A 300 -26.80 -12.58 -20.72
CA ASP A 300 -26.92 -11.13 -20.74
C ASP A 300 -25.56 -10.43 -20.68
N TRP A 301 -25.55 -9.14 -21.04
CA TRP A 301 -24.33 -8.33 -21.01
C TRP A 301 -24.63 -6.83 -20.85
N ALA A 302 -23.63 -6.12 -20.32
CA ALA A 302 -23.63 -4.67 -20.18
C ALA A 302 -22.28 -4.07 -20.63
N GLY A 303 -22.31 -2.95 -21.35
CA GLY A 303 -21.14 -2.23 -21.85
C GLY A 303 -21.04 -0.81 -21.30
N TYR A 304 -19.85 -0.40 -20.87
CA TYR A 304 -19.56 0.89 -20.22
C TYR A 304 -18.50 1.65 -21.01
N SER A 305 -18.95 2.44 -21.98
CA SER A 305 -18.06 3.20 -22.89
C SER A 305 -17.23 4.27 -22.18
N GLN A 306 -17.70 4.75 -21.03
CA GLN A 306 -16.99 5.69 -20.16
C GLN A 306 -15.87 5.04 -19.34
N VAL A 307 -15.77 3.70 -19.30
CA VAL A 307 -14.75 2.99 -18.53
C VAL A 307 -13.74 2.35 -19.49
N ASN A 308 -12.51 2.87 -19.48
CA ASN A 308 -11.40 2.33 -20.28
C ASN A 308 -10.72 1.14 -19.58
N THR A 309 -10.33 0.13 -20.35
CA THR A 309 -9.64 -1.09 -19.87
C THR A 309 -8.10 -1.04 -19.99
N GLN A 310 -7.54 0.04 -20.53
CA GLN A 310 -6.08 0.22 -20.61
C GLN A 310 -5.40 0.06 -19.25
N ASN A 311 -4.32 -0.73 -19.19
CA ASN A 311 -3.55 -0.99 -17.97
C ASN A 311 -4.39 -1.46 -16.77
N ALA A 312 -5.60 -1.97 -17.02
CA ALA A 312 -6.48 -2.45 -15.98
C ALA A 312 -5.85 -3.68 -15.31
N THR A 313 -5.79 -3.64 -13.99
CA THR A 313 -5.15 -4.65 -13.14
C THR A 313 -6.14 -5.36 -12.25
N THR A 314 -7.19 -4.66 -11.81
CA THR A 314 -8.26 -5.27 -11.02
C THR A 314 -9.63 -4.78 -11.48
N PHE A 315 -10.61 -5.67 -11.39
CA PHE A 315 -12.03 -5.39 -11.46
C PHE A 315 -12.63 -5.76 -10.11
N SER A 316 -13.45 -4.88 -9.54
CA SER A 316 -14.28 -5.20 -8.38
C SER A 316 -15.73 -4.82 -8.65
N ALA A 317 -16.67 -5.57 -8.11
CA ALA A 317 -18.10 -5.25 -8.18
C ALA A 317 -18.75 -5.48 -6.81
N LYS A 318 -19.56 -4.53 -6.36
CA LYS A 318 -20.47 -4.70 -5.23
C LYS A 318 -21.75 -5.33 -5.76
N VAL A 319 -22.08 -6.51 -5.28
CA VAL A 319 -23.12 -7.38 -5.86
C VAL A 319 -24.07 -7.92 -4.81
N SER A 320 -25.31 -8.22 -5.20
CA SER A 320 -26.28 -8.96 -4.39
C SER A 320 -26.87 -10.14 -5.18
N SER A 321 -27.25 -11.21 -4.49
CA SER A 321 -27.89 -12.38 -5.09
C SER A 321 -28.69 -13.14 -4.03
N ALA A 322 -29.99 -13.34 -4.28
CA ALA A 322 -30.78 -14.29 -3.49
C ALA A 322 -30.78 -15.72 -4.10
N GLY A 323 -30.21 -15.87 -5.30
CA GLY A 323 -30.14 -17.12 -6.05
C GLY A 323 -28.82 -17.87 -5.85
N ALA A 324 -28.48 -18.75 -6.79
CA ALA A 324 -27.20 -19.47 -6.78
C ALA A 324 -25.99 -18.57 -7.11
N GLY A 325 -26.22 -17.33 -7.52
CA GLY A 325 -25.21 -16.45 -8.07
C GLY A 325 -24.87 -16.80 -9.51
N GLY A 326 -23.67 -16.42 -9.95
CA GLY A 326 -23.23 -16.60 -11.32
C GLY A 326 -21.79 -16.16 -11.54
N THR A 327 -21.47 -15.76 -12.75
CA THR A 327 -20.12 -15.37 -13.15
C THR A 327 -20.16 -14.08 -13.96
N ILE A 328 -19.29 -13.14 -13.59
CA ILE A 328 -19.00 -11.94 -14.37
C ILE A 328 -17.71 -12.21 -15.14
N THR A 329 -17.76 -12.15 -16.47
CA THR A 329 -16.57 -12.13 -17.31
C THR A 329 -16.30 -10.71 -17.77
N VAL A 330 -15.12 -10.19 -17.44
CA VAL A 330 -14.66 -8.83 -17.75
C VAL A 330 -13.96 -8.84 -19.10
N ARG A 331 -14.42 -8.00 -20.03
CA ARG A 331 -13.95 -7.93 -21.42
C ARG A 331 -13.59 -6.52 -21.83
N SER A 332 -12.72 -6.41 -22.83
CA SER A 332 -12.37 -5.16 -23.50
C SER A 332 -12.97 -5.08 -24.90
N GLY A 333 -13.52 -3.93 -25.28
CA GLY A 333 -13.91 -3.58 -26.65
C GLY A 333 -15.34 -3.95 -27.02
N SER A 334 -15.79 -5.18 -26.75
CA SER A 334 -17.16 -5.64 -27.07
C SER A 334 -17.59 -6.84 -26.20
N GLN A 335 -18.85 -7.27 -26.29
CA GLN A 335 -19.33 -8.47 -25.60
C GLN A 335 -18.65 -9.78 -26.06
N THR A 336 -17.98 -9.77 -27.21
CA THR A 336 -17.16 -10.90 -27.72
C THR A 336 -15.66 -10.58 -27.71
N GLY A 337 -15.26 -9.44 -27.16
CA GLY A 337 -13.88 -8.97 -27.11
C GLY A 337 -13.01 -9.73 -26.12
N THR A 338 -11.74 -9.32 -26.03
CA THR A 338 -10.71 -9.97 -25.21
C THR A 338 -11.15 -10.09 -23.75
N VAL A 339 -11.14 -11.31 -23.21
CA VAL A 339 -11.35 -11.55 -21.78
C VAL A 339 -10.14 -11.07 -21.01
N LEU A 340 -10.36 -10.20 -20.04
CA LEU A 340 -9.32 -9.69 -19.16
C LEU A 340 -9.28 -10.47 -17.84
N GLY A 341 -10.43 -10.92 -17.36
CA GLY A 341 -10.56 -11.70 -16.14
C GLY A 341 -12.00 -12.14 -15.90
N THR A 342 -12.19 -12.96 -14.88
CA THR A 342 -13.49 -13.52 -14.50
C THR A 342 -13.61 -13.55 -12.99
N VAL A 343 -14.80 -13.25 -12.46
CA VAL A 343 -15.10 -13.35 -11.04
C VAL A 343 -16.43 -14.09 -10.83
N THR A 344 -16.46 -14.98 -9.83
CA THR A 344 -17.68 -15.66 -9.39
C THR A 344 -18.44 -14.76 -8.42
N VAL A 345 -19.75 -14.66 -8.61
CA VAL A 345 -20.68 -14.02 -7.68
C VAL A 345 -21.36 -15.10 -6.85
N PRO A 346 -21.15 -15.17 -5.53
CA PRO A 346 -21.87 -16.08 -4.65
C PRO A 346 -23.29 -15.59 -4.31
N ASN A 347 -24.12 -16.49 -3.77
CA ASN A 347 -25.33 -16.14 -3.04
C ASN A 347 -24.98 -15.23 -1.85
N THR A 348 -25.59 -14.05 -1.76
CA THR A 348 -25.42 -13.11 -0.63
C THR A 348 -26.48 -13.25 0.45
N GLY A 349 -27.51 -14.05 0.20
CA GLY A 349 -28.64 -14.31 1.11
C GLY A 349 -29.88 -13.49 0.78
N SER A 350 -29.76 -12.34 0.11
CA SER A 350 -30.88 -11.47 -0.28
C SER A 350 -30.46 -10.47 -1.36
N TRP A 351 -31.41 -9.97 -2.14
CA TRP A 351 -31.21 -8.91 -3.12
C TRP A 351 -30.78 -7.56 -2.49
N ASP A 352 -31.04 -7.37 -1.18
CA ASP A 352 -30.61 -6.19 -0.42
C ASP A 352 -29.36 -6.45 0.44
N THR A 353 -28.74 -7.63 0.32
CA THR A 353 -27.48 -7.94 1.00
C THR A 353 -26.35 -7.91 -0.02
N PHE A 354 -25.42 -6.98 0.15
CA PHE A 354 -24.34 -6.74 -0.79
C PHE A 354 -23.01 -7.29 -0.29
N GLN A 355 -22.22 -7.83 -1.21
CA GLN A 355 -20.82 -8.19 -0.99
C GLN A 355 -19.96 -7.69 -2.14
N THR A 356 -18.68 -7.44 -1.90
CA THR A 356 -17.74 -7.10 -2.98
C THR A 356 -17.07 -8.36 -3.48
N VAL A 357 -17.05 -8.53 -4.80
CA VAL A 357 -16.28 -9.56 -5.50
C VAL A 357 -15.20 -8.91 -6.35
N THR A 358 -14.04 -9.57 -6.47
CA THR A 358 -12.87 -9.00 -7.16
C THR A 358 -12.23 -10.03 -8.11
N ALA A 359 -11.78 -9.58 -9.27
CA ALA A 359 -10.95 -10.31 -10.22
C ALA A 359 -9.65 -9.55 -10.51
N ASN A 360 -8.56 -10.30 -10.64
CA ASN A 360 -7.34 -9.82 -11.27
C ASN A 360 -7.56 -9.79 -12.79
N LEU A 361 -7.09 -8.73 -13.44
CA LEU A 361 -7.20 -8.52 -14.87
C LEU A 361 -5.83 -8.69 -15.55
N THR A 362 -5.86 -9.26 -16.75
CA THR A 362 -4.69 -9.57 -17.57
C THR A 362 -4.95 -9.18 -19.03
N GLY A 363 -3.90 -9.16 -19.85
CA GLY A 363 -4.03 -8.96 -21.31
C GLY A 363 -3.82 -7.53 -21.81
N ASN A 364 -3.73 -6.52 -20.92
CA ASN A 364 -3.47 -5.10 -21.22
C ASN A 364 -4.02 -4.61 -22.57
N VAL A 365 -5.35 -4.67 -22.73
CA VAL A 365 -6.04 -4.23 -23.94
C VAL A 365 -6.72 -2.89 -23.66
N THR A 366 -6.64 -1.96 -24.60
CA THR A 366 -7.34 -0.67 -24.52
C THR A 366 -8.69 -0.75 -25.23
N GLY A 367 -9.73 -0.24 -24.58
CA GLY A 367 -11.08 -0.25 -25.11
C GLY A 367 -12.13 -0.07 -24.02
N PRO A 368 -13.41 0.15 -24.40
CA PRO A 368 -14.51 0.22 -23.45
C PRO A 368 -14.69 -1.10 -22.69
N LEU A 369 -15.11 -1.01 -21.44
CA LEU A 369 -15.41 -2.15 -20.59
C LEU A 369 -16.71 -2.85 -21.05
N PHE A 370 -16.68 -4.18 -21.15
CA PHE A 370 -17.86 -5.01 -21.32
C PHE A 370 -17.90 -6.10 -20.25
N LEU A 371 -19.08 -6.34 -19.68
CA LEU A 371 -19.35 -7.43 -18.76
C LEU A 371 -20.32 -8.40 -19.43
N THR A 372 -19.98 -9.68 -19.44
CA THR A 372 -20.89 -10.75 -19.88
C THR A 372 -21.19 -11.68 -18.72
N PHE A 373 -22.45 -12.08 -18.60
CA PHE A 373 -22.96 -12.81 -17.44
C PHE A 373 -23.31 -14.25 -17.80
N SER A 374 -22.93 -15.19 -16.94
CA SER A 374 -23.27 -16.60 -17.10
C SER A 374 -23.60 -17.25 -15.77
N GLY A 375 -24.45 -18.27 -15.81
CA GLY A 375 -24.92 -18.94 -14.60
C GLY A 375 -26.05 -19.93 -14.86
N GLY A 376 -26.78 -20.27 -13.80
CA GLY A 376 -27.95 -21.13 -13.86
C GLY A 376 -29.17 -20.46 -14.50
N SER A 377 -30.34 -21.06 -14.33
CA SER A 377 -31.61 -20.50 -14.78
C SER A 377 -32.15 -19.44 -13.82
N GLY A 378 -32.76 -18.38 -14.36
CA GLY A 378 -33.34 -17.27 -13.59
C GLY A 378 -32.31 -16.22 -13.19
N SER A 379 -32.76 -15.19 -12.48
CA SER A 379 -31.94 -14.03 -12.14
C SER A 379 -30.74 -14.42 -11.29
N LEU A 380 -29.55 -14.06 -11.77
CA LEU A 380 -28.27 -14.49 -11.24
C LEU A 380 -27.85 -13.64 -10.05
N PHE A 381 -27.74 -12.34 -10.24
CA PHE A 381 -27.27 -11.35 -9.26
C PHE A 381 -27.55 -9.94 -9.77
N ASP A 382 -27.39 -8.95 -8.90
CA ASP A 382 -27.39 -7.54 -9.22
C ASP A 382 -26.01 -6.93 -8.98
N ILE A 383 -25.67 -5.86 -9.70
CA ILE A 383 -24.44 -5.08 -9.52
C ILE A 383 -24.81 -3.66 -9.10
N ASP A 384 -24.40 -3.26 -7.90
CA ASP A 384 -24.56 -1.91 -7.34
C ASP A 384 -23.52 -0.97 -7.93
N THR A 385 -22.24 -1.22 -7.67
CA THR A 385 -21.12 -0.44 -8.23
C THR A 385 -20.07 -1.36 -8.81
N LEU A 386 -19.35 -0.89 -9.83
CA LEU A 386 -18.15 -1.54 -10.33
C LEU A 386 -16.95 -0.59 -10.32
N THR A 387 -15.77 -1.14 -10.09
CA THR A 387 -14.49 -0.42 -10.06
C THR A 387 -13.46 -1.12 -10.92
N ILE A 388 -12.87 -0.39 -11.86
CA ILE A 388 -11.64 -0.79 -12.56
C ILE A 388 -10.49 -0.03 -11.94
N SER A 389 -9.45 -0.75 -11.55
CA SER A 389 -8.19 -0.13 -11.13
C SER A 389 -7.10 -0.38 -12.14
N ARG A 390 -6.35 0.66 -12.46
CA ARG A 390 -5.25 0.62 -13.42
C ARG A 390 -3.94 0.82 -12.69
N THR A 391 -2.84 0.46 -13.34
CA THR A 391 -1.52 0.96 -12.95
C THR A 391 -1.29 2.31 -13.63
N THR A 392 -0.90 3.34 -12.88
CA THR A 392 -0.47 4.64 -13.45
C THR A 392 0.97 4.59 -13.94
N THR A 393 1.46 3.41 -14.33
CA THR A 393 2.77 3.36 -14.97
C THR A 393 2.61 3.93 -16.38
N THR A 394 3.05 5.18 -16.55
CA THR A 394 3.82 5.45 -17.76
C THR A 394 4.88 4.34 -17.79
N PRO A 395 4.94 3.51 -18.85
CA PRO A 395 5.92 2.44 -18.93
C PRO A 395 7.31 3.00 -18.61
N PRO A 396 8.15 2.27 -17.86
CA PRO A 396 9.46 2.77 -17.51
C PRO A 396 10.18 3.19 -18.79
N THR A 397 10.51 4.48 -18.89
CA THR A 397 11.07 5.02 -20.12
C THR A 397 12.55 4.63 -20.15
N SER A 398 12.86 3.69 -21.02
CA SER A 398 14.24 3.27 -21.27
C SER A 398 14.82 4.10 -22.41
N THR A 399 15.92 4.80 -22.14
CA THR A 399 16.67 5.52 -23.15
C THR A 399 18.01 4.83 -23.32
N THR A 400 18.23 4.23 -24.50
CA THR A 400 19.54 3.69 -24.89
C THR A 400 20.35 4.79 -25.57
N THR A 401 21.64 4.84 -25.27
CA THR A 401 22.59 5.81 -25.82
C THR A 401 23.87 5.09 -26.19
N GLU A 402 24.39 5.38 -27.37
CA GLU A 402 25.69 4.88 -27.84
C GLU A 402 26.81 5.42 -26.92
N GLY A 403 27.77 4.57 -26.59
CA GLY A 403 28.88 4.91 -25.70
C GLY A 403 29.69 6.08 -26.24
N GLU A 404 29.97 6.07 -27.54
CA GLU A 404 30.72 7.10 -28.26
C GLU A 404 29.95 8.41 -28.45
N ALA A 405 28.64 8.46 -28.12
CA ALA A 405 27.83 9.67 -28.19
C ALA A 405 28.04 10.62 -26.99
N TYR A 406 29.26 10.66 -26.45
CA TYR A 406 29.62 11.62 -25.42
C TYR A 406 29.70 13.04 -25.98
N THR A 407 29.47 14.01 -25.10
CA THR A 407 29.42 15.45 -25.41
C THR A 407 30.56 16.22 -24.74
N SER A 408 31.20 15.60 -23.76
CA SER A 408 32.42 16.08 -23.09
C SER A 408 33.20 14.86 -22.61
N GLN A 409 34.52 14.94 -22.54
CA GLN A 409 35.35 13.79 -22.16
C GLN A 409 36.74 14.18 -21.67
N SER A 410 37.40 13.25 -20.98
CA SER A 410 38.85 13.23 -20.80
C SER A 410 39.39 11.80 -20.97
N GLY A 411 40.39 11.63 -21.84
CA GLY A 411 41.15 10.40 -22.07
C GLY A 411 40.53 9.39 -23.05
N VAL A 412 39.20 9.38 -23.18
CA VAL A 412 38.46 8.41 -24.02
C VAL A 412 38.32 8.85 -25.48
N GLN A 413 38.19 7.89 -26.39
CA GLN A 413 38.03 8.12 -27.83
C GLN A 413 37.16 7.05 -28.48
N PRO A 414 36.57 7.30 -29.66
CA PRO A 414 35.82 6.26 -30.38
C PRO A 414 36.75 5.13 -30.85
N ALA A 415 36.33 3.88 -30.68
CA ALA A 415 37.06 2.69 -31.14
C ALA A 415 36.17 1.84 -32.06
N GLY A 416 36.71 1.45 -33.23
CA GLY A 416 35.96 0.71 -34.25
C GLY A 416 35.90 -0.79 -33.96
N HIS A 417 34.68 -1.31 -33.84
CA HIS A 417 34.41 -2.72 -33.56
C HIS A 417 33.24 -3.21 -34.41
N GLY A 418 33.48 -4.14 -35.34
CA GLY A 418 32.45 -4.60 -36.28
C GLY A 418 31.24 -5.27 -35.62
N GLY A 419 31.37 -5.74 -34.37
CA GLY A 419 30.28 -6.32 -33.57
C GLY A 419 29.52 -5.33 -32.67
N ALA A 420 29.95 -4.07 -32.61
CA ALA A 420 29.30 -3.02 -31.81
C ALA A 420 28.08 -2.44 -32.53
N SER A 421 27.16 -1.84 -31.77
CA SER A 421 26.11 -0.98 -32.34
C SER A 421 26.78 0.16 -33.12
N GLY A 422 26.29 0.45 -34.33
CA GLY A 422 26.93 1.47 -35.19
C GLY A 422 28.38 1.18 -35.62
N GLY A 423 28.95 0.02 -35.26
CA GLY A 423 30.33 -0.36 -35.57
C GLY A 423 31.40 0.38 -34.75
N THR A 424 31.00 1.15 -33.73
CA THR A 424 31.89 1.99 -32.91
C THR A 424 31.53 1.84 -31.43
N THR A 425 32.49 2.10 -30.55
CA THR A 425 32.31 2.09 -29.10
C THR A 425 33.00 3.31 -28.50
N LEU A 426 32.69 3.63 -27.25
CA LEU A 426 33.60 4.41 -26.40
C LEU A 426 34.76 3.51 -25.98
N GLY A 427 35.96 3.80 -26.45
CA GLY A 427 37.15 3.03 -26.12
C GLY A 427 38.33 3.87 -25.64
N TYR A 428 39.50 3.24 -25.61
CA TYR A 428 40.73 3.79 -25.03
C TYR A 428 40.55 4.22 -23.56
N ILE A 429 39.65 3.55 -22.84
CA ILE A 429 39.31 3.91 -21.47
C ILE A 429 40.44 3.45 -20.54
N ASP A 430 41.14 4.40 -19.94
CA ASP A 430 42.15 4.17 -18.91
C ASP A 430 41.63 4.61 -17.52
N ASN A 431 42.38 4.24 -16.47
CA ASN A 431 42.02 4.63 -15.10
C ASN A 431 42.09 6.16 -14.90
N GLY A 432 40.98 6.76 -14.49
CA GLY A 432 40.85 8.20 -14.24
C GLY A 432 40.12 8.96 -15.36
N ASP A 433 39.83 8.29 -16.48
CA ASP A 433 39.11 8.87 -17.60
C ASP A 433 37.62 9.06 -17.30
N TRP A 434 36.95 9.87 -18.11
CA TRP A 434 35.52 10.11 -17.98
C TRP A 434 34.85 10.57 -19.28
N ALA A 435 33.54 10.35 -19.35
CA ALA A 435 32.67 10.81 -20.45
C ALA A 435 31.37 11.43 -19.90
N GLY A 436 30.95 12.56 -20.45
CA GLY A 436 29.72 13.28 -20.09
C GLY A 436 28.72 13.31 -21.25
N TYR A 437 27.43 13.15 -20.96
CA TYR A 437 26.35 12.98 -21.95
C TYR A 437 25.23 14.00 -21.72
N SER A 438 25.35 15.21 -22.27
CA SER A 438 24.40 16.31 -22.04
C SER A 438 22.97 16.02 -22.49
N GLN A 439 22.80 15.12 -23.45
CA GLN A 439 21.51 14.62 -23.92
C GLN A 439 20.84 13.64 -22.96
N VAL A 440 21.53 13.17 -21.92
CA VAL A 440 21.01 12.19 -20.96
C VAL A 440 20.83 12.85 -19.59
N ASN A 441 19.57 12.95 -19.15
CA ASN A 441 19.21 13.43 -17.82
C ASN A 441 19.12 12.27 -16.81
N THR A 442 19.60 12.48 -15.59
CA THR A 442 19.61 11.50 -14.49
C THR A 442 18.35 11.51 -13.62
N GLN A 443 17.41 12.44 -13.85
CA GLN A 443 16.14 12.50 -13.12
C GLN A 443 15.43 11.14 -13.11
N ASN A 444 15.03 10.71 -11.91
CA ASN A 444 14.29 9.47 -11.65
C ASN A 444 14.97 8.19 -12.19
N ALA A 445 16.26 8.21 -12.52
CA ALA A 445 16.96 7.03 -13.01
C ALA A 445 16.91 5.90 -11.95
N LYS A 446 16.43 4.72 -12.37
CA LYS A 446 16.25 3.54 -11.50
C LYS A 446 17.30 2.47 -11.79
N THR A 447 17.60 2.23 -13.06
CA THR A 447 18.61 1.26 -13.46
C THR A 447 19.55 1.85 -14.50
N PHE A 448 20.76 1.32 -14.52
CA PHE A 448 21.74 1.55 -15.57
C PHE A 448 22.20 0.20 -16.10
N ALA A 449 21.95 -0.06 -17.37
CA ALA A 449 22.43 -1.24 -18.08
C ALA A 449 23.52 -0.82 -19.07
N VAL A 450 24.67 -1.48 -19.04
CA VAL A 450 25.79 -1.19 -19.95
C VAL A 450 26.17 -2.43 -20.73
N LYS A 451 26.25 -2.29 -22.05
CA LYS A 451 26.82 -3.26 -22.98
C LYS A 451 28.28 -2.88 -23.22
N TYR A 452 29.20 -3.77 -22.87
CA TYR A 452 30.64 -3.47 -22.88
C TYR A 452 31.46 -4.69 -23.36
N SER A 453 32.70 -4.45 -23.77
CA SER A 453 33.71 -5.48 -24.06
C SER A 453 35.00 -5.20 -23.30
N SER A 454 35.81 -6.22 -23.01
CA SER A 454 37.09 -6.07 -22.35
C SER A 454 37.98 -7.28 -22.61
N ALA A 455 39.18 -7.07 -23.14
CA ALA A 455 40.22 -8.10 -23.15
C ALA A 455 41.15 -8.04 -21.92
N GLY A 456 41.07 -6.96 -21.14
CA GLY A 456 41.86 -6.71 -19.93
C GLY A 456 41.21 -7.23 -18.66
N ALA A 457 41.64 -6.74 -17.49
CA ALA A 457 41.05 -7.10 -16.20
C ALA A 457 39.63 -6.52 -16.00
N GLY A 458 39.24 -5.54 -16.81
CA GLY A 458 38.05 -4.74 -16.61
C GLY A 458 38.29 -3.56 -15.66
N GLY A 459 37.23 -3.07 -15.02
CA GLY A 459 37.26 -1.91 -14.14
C GLY A 459 35.91 -1.61 -13.53
N THR A 460 35.72 -0.36 -13.09
CA THR A 460 34.45 0.13 -12.52
C THR A 460 34.01 1.38 -13.25
N ILE A 461 32.75 1.39 -13.66
CA ILE A 461 32.05 2.58 -14.15
C ILE A 461 31.26 3.15 -12.97
N THR A 462 31.53 4.40 -12.59
CA THR A 462 30.71 5.12 -11.62
C THR A 462 29.76 6.05 -12.37
N ILE A 463 28.46 5.94 -12.06
CA ILE A 463 27.37 6.71 -12.66
C ILE A 463 27.17 7.96 -11.82
N ARG A 464 27.34 9.15 -12.40
CA ARG A 464 27.27 10.44 -11.70
C ARG A 464 26.27 11.39 -12.34
N SER A 465 25.75 12.30 -11.52
CA SER A 465 24.86 13.39 -11.95
C SER A 465 25.56 14.75 -11.85
N GLY A 466 25.40 15.58 -12.89
CA GLY A 466 25.77 16.99 -12.92
C GLY A 466 27.22 17.27 -13.36
N SER A 467 28.21 16.50 -12.87
CA SER A 467 29.63 16.63 -13.27
C SER A 467 30.43 15.34 -13.01
N GLN A 468 31.68 15.29 -13.49
CA GLN A 468 32.62 14.20 -13.21
C GLN A 468 32.97 14.03 -11.72
N THR A 469 32.71 15.05 -10.88
CA THR A 469 32.82 14.97 -9.42
C THR A 469 31.46 15.08 -8.72
N GLY A 470 30.36 15.00 -9.46
CA GLY A 470 29.00 15.15 -8.95
C GLY A 470 28.48 13.92 -8.20
N THR A 471 27.20 14.00 -7.80
CA THR A 471 26.53 12.98 -6.99
C THR A 471 26.61 11.60 -7.65
N VAL A 472 27.07 10.60 -6.90
CA VAL A 472 27.10 9.20 -7.35
C VAL A 472 25.69 8.63 -7.25
N LEU A 473 25.20 8.08 -8.36
CA LEU A 473 23.90 7.39 -8.45
C LEU A 473 24.06 5.88 -8.26
N GLY A 474 25.22 5.34 -8.64
CA GLY A 474 25.57 3.94 -8.51
C GLY A 474 26.91 3.65 -9.19
N SER A 475 27.33 2.39 -9.14
CA SER A 475 28.54 1.92 -9.81
C SER A 475 28.34 0.51 -10.32
N VAL A 476 28.95 0.19 -11.45
CA VAL A 476 28.96 -1.16 -12.03
C VAL A 476 30.38 -1.63 -12.26
N ALA A 477 30.69 -2.83 -11.77
CA ALA A 477 31.93 -3.50 -12.09
C ALA A 477 31.79 -4.18 -13.46
N VAL A 478 32.79 -3.98 -14.32
CA VAL A 478 32.90 -4.59 -15.64
C VAL A 478 34.13 -5.49 -15.65
N THR A 479 34.01 -6.68 -16.22
CA THR A 479 35.02 -7.75 -16.12
C THR A 479 35.44 -8.24 -17.51
N ASN A 480 36.60 -8.88 -17.61
CA ASN A 480 37.07 -9.51 -18.86
C ASN A 480 35.94 -10.30 -19.58
N THR A 481 35.67 -9.93 -20.82
CA THR A 481 34.66 -10.59 -21.67
C THR A 481 35.27 -11.65 -22.59
N GLY A 482 36.60 -11.64 -22.75
CA GLY A 482 37.42 -12.56 -23.53
C GLY A 482 38.10 -11.91 -24.74
N SER A 483 37.53 -10.81 -25.24
CA SER A 483 38.01 -10.07 -26.41
C SER A 483 37.33 -8.69 -26.49
N TRP A 484 37.96 -7.74 -27.18
CA TRP A 484 37.38 -6.43 -27.51
C TRP A 484 36.14 -6.50 -28.40
N ASP A 485 35.91 -7.63 -29.08
CA ASP A 485 34.71 -7.87 -29.90
C ASP A 485 33.69 -8.80 -29.24
N THR A 486 33.90 -9.18 -27.98
CA THR A 486 32.94 -9.98 -27.21
C THR A 486 32.21 -9.10 -26.21
N PHE A 487 30.92 -8.86 -26.45
CA PHE A 487 30.12 -7.95 -25.63
C PHE A 487 29.31 -8.69 -24.57
N ARG A 488 29.19 -8.07 -23.39
CA ARG A 488 28.28 -8.50 -22.32
C ARG A 488 27.47 -7.30 -21.84
N THR A 489 26.27 -7.58 -21.33
CA THR A 489 25.44 -6.56 -20.69
C THR A 489 25.37 -6.83 -19.19
N VAL A 490 25.59 -5.79 -18.39
CA VAL A 490 25.37 -5.82 -16.94
C VAL A 490 24.44 -4.68 -16.56
N THR A 491 23.49 -4.98 -15.67
CA THR A 491 22.51 -4.02 -15.15
C THR A 491 22.72 -3.82 -13.66
N VAL A 492 22.68 -2.58 -13.21
CA VAL A 492 22.72 -2.21 -11.79
C VAL A 492 21.52 -1.34 -11.42
N ASN A 493 21.03 -1.51 -10.21
CA ASN A 493 20.07 -0.59 -9.60
C ASN A 493 20.81 0.66 -9.11
N LEU A 494 20.29 1.83 -9.47
CA LEU A 494 20.79 3.11 -8.97
C LEU A 494 20.13 3.41 -7.64
N THR A 495 20.94 3.66 -6.62
CA THR A 495 20.49 3.91 -5.25
C THR A 495 20.61 5.38 -4.85
N GLY A 496 21.50 6.13 -5.51
CA GLY A 496 21.59 7.57 -5.35
C GLY A 496 20.57 8.30 -6.21
N THR A 497 20.10 9.46 -5.73
CA THR A 497 19.12 10.30 -6.43
C THR A 497 19.67 11.70 -6.64
N ALA A 498 19.72 12.14 -7.90
CA ALA A 498 20.02 13.51 -8.28
C ALA A 498 19.50 13.78 -9.70
N THR A 499 19.25 15.05 -10.01
CA THR A 499 18.82 15.50 -11.33
C THR A 499 19.91 16.35 -11.96
N GLY A 500 20.25 16.04 -13.21
CA GLY A 500 21.33 16.69 -13.93
C GLY A 500 21.84 15.82 -15.09
N THR A 501 22.81 16.34 -15.82
CA THR A 501 23.49 15.63 -16.92
C THR A 501 24.23 14.38 -16.42
N LEU A 502 24.20 13.30 -17.19
CA LEU A 502 24.94 12.08 -16.90
C LEU A 502 26.45 12.26 -17.11
N PHE A 503 27.24 11.81 -16.14
CA PHE A 503 28.68 11.59 -16.27
C PHE A 503 29.04 10.16 -15.88
N LEU A 504 29.90 9.53 -16.66
CA LEU A 504 30.52 8.23 -16.37
C LEU A 504 31.99 8.47 -16.06
N THR A 505 32.46 7.99 -14.91
CA THR A 505 33.89 8.05 -14.54
C THR A 505 34.43 6.64 -14.38
N PHE A 506 35.65 6.42 -14.86
CA PHE A 506 36.24 5.10 -15.01
C PHE A 506 37.42 4.91 -14.07
N THR A 507 37.44 3.76 -13.38
CA THR A 507 38.53 3.40 -12.46
C THR A 507 38.93 1.94 -12.67
N GLY A 508 40.20 1.61 -12.51
CA GLY A 508 40.72 0.28 -12.77
C GLY A 508 42.23 0.17 -12.62
N GLY A 509 42.78 -0.91 -13.19
CA GLY A 509 44.23 -1.15 -13.24
C GLY A 509 44.93 -0.30 -14.29
N SER A 510 46.18 -0.66 -14.61
CA SER A 510 46.95 -0.02 -15.68
C SER A 510 46.56 -0.52 -17.07
N GLY A 511 46.58 0.37 -18.06
CA GLY A 511 46.24 0.08 -19.46
C GLY A 511 44.73 0.09 -19.72
N SER A 512 44.34 -0.18 -20.96
CA SER A 512 42.95 -0.06 -21.39
C SER A 512 42.04 -1.04 -20.66
N LEU A 513 40.98 -0.50 -20.04
CA LEU A 513 40.12 -1.20 -19.11
C LEU A 513 39.04 -2.02 -19.84
N PHE A 514 38.24 -1.36 -20.66
CA PHE A 514 37.07 -1.89 -21.37
C PHE A 514 36.58 -0.86 -22.39
N ASP A 515 35.72 -1.28 -23.31
CA ASP A 515 34.99 -0.40 -24.23
C ASP A 515 33.49 -0.46 -23.92
N ILE A 516 32.78 0.66 -24.07
CA ILE A 516 31.32 0.76 -23.91
C ILE A 516 30.68 0.89 -25.28
N ASP A 517 29.85 -0.09 -25.64
CA ASP A 517 29.05 -0.08 -26.86
C ASP A 517 27.81 0.80 -26.67
N THR A 518 26.91 0.38 -25.77
CA THR A 518 25.72 1.16 -25.43
C THR A 518 25.48 1.15 -23.93
N PHE A 519 24.75 2.14 -23.44
CA PHE A 519 24.12 2.07 -22.13
C PHE A 519 22.65 2.47 -22.20
N THR A 520 21.87 1.98 -21.24
CA THR A 520 20.43 2.23 -21.12
C THR A 520 20.11 2.70 -19.71
N ILE A 521 19.43 3.84 -19.60
CA ILE A 521 18.82 4.29 -18.34
C ILE A 521 17.33 4.01 -18.40
N THR A 522 16.81 3.34 -17.37
CA THR A 522 15.38 3.12 -17.16
C THR A 522 14.89 3.99 -16.00
N ARG A 523 13.75 4.66 -16.17
CA ARG A 523 13.15 5.60 -15.20
C ARG A 523 11.79 5.12 -14.73
#